data_AF-A0A5C9CP81-F1
#
_entry.id   AF-A0A5C9CP81-F1
#
_cell.length_a   1.000
_cell.length_b   1.000
_cell.length_c   1.000
_cell.angle_alpha   90.00
_cell.angle_beta   90.00
_cell.angle_gamma   90.00
#
_symmetry.space_group_name_H-M   'P 1'
#
loop_
_entity.id
_entity.type
_entity.pdbx_description
1 polymer ?
#
loop_
_entity_poly.entity_id
_entity_poly.type
_entity_poly.pdbx_seq_one_letter_code
_entity_poly.pdbx_strand_id
1 'polypeptide(L)'
;MLTVEQILAAQKANVETLLGLTSKAFEGVEKIVELNLSASKAALNETSENAKALLSVKDAQELLALQQSLLQPLAEKTAAYSRHLYEIATSTSGEFTKALESQATEAQEKFAGLIDSAAQNAPAGSESAVAVTMRLNLFKKPSNKPPMLPKPTSKQ
;
A
#
# COMPACT_ATOMS: atom_id res chain seq x y z
N MET A 1 34.82 1.04 8.80
CA MET A 1 34.38 2.45 8.89
C MET A 1 33.46 2.73 7.71
N LEU A 2 32.38 3.50 7.89
CA LEU A 2 31.55 3.94 6.76
C LEU A 2 32.38 4.90 5.90
N THR A 3 32.45 4.63 4.60
CA THR A 3 33.17 5.51 3.67
C THR A 3 32.34 6.75 3.34
N VAL A 4 33.00 7.82 2.93
CA VAL A 4 32.31 9.05 2.45
C VAL A 4 31.36 8.72 1.29
N GLU A 5 31.77 7.81 0.41
CA GLU A 5 30.94 7.31 -0.70
C GLU A 5 29.67 6.62 -0.23
N GLN A 6 29.74 5.81 0.84
CA GLN A 6 28.56 5.15 1.43
C GLN A 6 27.59 6.16 2.06
N ILE A 7 28.10 7.23 2.68
CA ILE A 7 27.28 8.30 3.25
C ILE A 7 26.56 9.07 2.14
N LEU A 8 27.28 9.44 1.07
CA LEU A 8 26.71 10.15 -0.08
C LEU A 8 25.66 9.29 -0.81
N ALA A 9 25.93 8.01 -0.99
CA ALA A 9 24.97 7.07 -1.59
C ALA A 9 23.68 6.97 -0.78
N ALA A 10 23.79 6.87 0.56
CA ALA A 10 22.63 6.83 1.45
C ALA A 10 21.82 8.14 1.41
N GLN A 11 22.49 9.29 1.40
CA GLN A 11 21.80 10.59 1.27
C GLN A 11 21.05 10.70 -0.05
N LYS A 12 21.67 10.29 -1.16
CA LYS A 12 21.03 10.29 -2.47
C LYS A 12 19.80 9.38 -2.49
N ALA A 13 19.91 8.15 -2.00
CA ALA A 13 18.79 7.21 -1.92
C ALA A 13 17.62 7.74 -1.06
N ASN A 14 17.93 8.41 0.06
CA ASN A 14 16.91 9.06 0.90
C ASN A 14 16.19 10.19 0.15
N VAL A 15 16.91 11.02 -0.61
CA VAL A 15 16.31 12.10 -1.42
C VAL A 15 15.42 11.52 -2.51
N GLU A 16 15.89 10.50 -3.24
CA GLU A 16 15.11 9.83 -4.28
C GLU A 16 13.83 9.20 -3.70
N THR A 17 13.93 8.57 -2.54
CA THR A 17 12.78 8.02 -1.81
C THR A 17 11.79 9.11 -1.41
N LEU A 18 12.26 10.22 -0.83
CA LEU A 18 11.41 11.35 -0.42
C LEU A 18 10.70 12.00 -1.62
N LEU A 19 11.41 12.18 -2.73
CA LEU A 19 10.83 12.72 -3.97
C LEU A 19 9.78 11.76 -4.53
N GLY A 20 10.06 10.46 -4.56
CA GLY A 20 9.11 9.43 -4.99
C GLY A 20 7.84 9.42 -4.14
N LEU A 21 7.98 9.45 -2.80
CA LEU A 21 6.84 9.51 -1.88
C LEU A 21 6.03 10.80 -2.01
N THR A 22 6.71 11.94 -2.23
CA THR A 22 6.05 13.22 -2.48
C THR A 22 5.23 13.15 -3.77
N SER A 23 5.79 12.59 -4.86
CA SER A 23 5.07 12.35 -6.10
C SER A 23 3.82 11.48 -5.87
N LYS A 24 3.93 10.41 -5.08
CA LYS A 24 2.79 9.54 -4.73
C LYS A 24 1.72 10.23 -3.88
N ALA A 25 2.11 11.15 -3.00
CA ALA A 25 1.16 11.97 -2.27
C ALA A 25 0.39 12.89 -3.21
N PHE A 26 1.06 13.54 -4.17
CA PHE A 26 0.41 14.36 -5.19
C PHE A 26 -0.53 13.54 -6.09
N GLU A 27 -0.11 12.37 -6.56
CA GLU A 27 -1.01 11.45 -7.30
C GLU A 27 -2.28 11.10 -6.48
N GLY A 28 -2.14 10.92 -5.17
CA GLY A 28 -3.29 10.70 -4.28
C GLY A 28 -4.26 11.88 -4.26
N VAL A 29 -3.74 13.11 -4.19
CA VAL A 29 -4.54 14.35 -4.25
C VAL A 29 -5.24 14.48 -5.61
N GLU A 30 -4.53 14.22 -6.71
CA GLU A 30 -5.09 14.24 -8.07
C GLU A 30 -6.30 13.30 -8.18
N LYS A 31 -6.18 12.06 -7.65
CA LYS A 31 -7.29 11.10 -7.64
C LYS A 31 -8.49 11.57 -6.79
N ILE A 32 -8.25 12.25 -5.67
CA ILE A 32 -9.35 12.83 -4.86
C ILE A 32 -10.05 13.94 -5.64
N VAL A 33 -9.31 14.79 -6.33
CA VAL A 33 -9.87 15.84 -7.19
C VAL A 33 -10.67 15.22 -8.33
N GLU A 34 -10.14 14.19 -8.99
CA GLU A 34 -10.84 13.44 -10.03
C GLU A 34 -12.14 12.83 -9.52
N LEU A 35 -12.12 12.21 -8.33
CA LEU A 35 -13.30 11.67 -7.68
C LEU A 35 -14.36 12.75 -7.43
N ASN A 36 -13.99 13.91 -6.91
CA ASN A 36 -14.89 15.03 -6.68
C ASN A 36 -15.48 15.59 -7.98
N LEU A 37 -14.67 15.68 -9.03
CA LEU A 37 -15.13 16.11 -10.35
C LEU A 37 -16.13 15.12 -10.94
N SER A 38 -15.85 13.82 -10.82
CA SER A 38 -16.76 12.75 -11.27
C SER A 38 -18.10 12.80 -10.52
N ALA A 39 -18.06 12.89 -9.18
CA ALA A 39 -19.26 13.00 -8.34
C ALA A 39 -20.07 14.26 -8.69
N SER A 40 -19.40 15.39 -8.92
CA SER A 40 -20.05 16.65 -9.29
C SER A 40 -20.71 16.58 -10.67
N LYS A 41 -20.05 15.96 -11.66
CA LYS A 41 -20.63 15.71 -12.99
C LYS A 41 -21.85 14.79 -12.90
N ALA A 42 -21.75 13.72 -12.12
CA ALA A 42 -22.89 12.82 -11.87
C ALA A 42 -24.07 13.58 -11.25
N ALA A 43 -23.83 14.36 -10.19
CA ALA A 43 -24.86 15.17 -9.54
C ALA A 43 -25.52 16.19 -10.48
N LEU A 44 -24.77 16.82 -11.37
CA LEU A 44 -25.31 17.75 -12.38
C LEU A 44 -26.19 17.03 -13.40
N ASN A 45 -25.76 15.87 -13.91
CA ASN A 45 -26.54 15.07 -14.84
C ASN A 45 -27.84 14.58 -14.19
N GLU A 46 -27.75 14.07 -12.97
CA GLU A 46 -28.90 13.65 -12.17
C GLU A 46 -29.85 14.81 -11.92
N THR A 47 -29.35 16.01 -11.61
CA THR A 47 -30.21 17.19 -11.42
C THR A 47 -31.00 17.52 -12.69
N SER A 48 -30.37 17.43 -13.86
CA SER A 48 -31.04 17.64 -15.15
C SER A 48 -32.11 16.57 -15.43
N GLU A 49 -31.80 15.30 -15.16
CA GLU A 49 -32.74 14.19 -15.30
C GLU A 49 -33.92 14.32 -14.32
N ASN A 50 -33.63 14.65 -13.07
CA ASN A 50 -34.63 14.86 -12.02
C ASN A 50 -35.56 16.03 -12.36
N ALA A 51 -35.02 17.13 -12.91
CA ALA A 51 -35.83 18.26 -13.35
C ALA A 51 -36.79 17.86 -14.49
N LYS A 52 -36.31 17.08 -15.47
CA LYS A 52 -37.17 16.53 -16.54
C LYS A 52 -38.23 15.58 -16.01
N ALA A 53 -37.87 14.72 -15.06
CA ALA A 53 -38.78 13.78 -14.43
C ALA A 53 -39.88 14.53 -13.65
N LEU A 54 -39.50 15.54 -12.86
CA LEU A 54 -40.43 16.43 -12.14
C LEU A 54 -41.44 17.11 -13.08
N LEU A 55 -40.98 17.62 -14.22
CA LEU A 55 -41.85 18.25 -15.23
C LEU A 55 -42.77 17.26 -15.94
N SER A 56 -42.50 15.96 -15.85
CA SER A 56 -43.27 14.90 -16.50
C SER A 56 -44.30 14.23 -15.58
N VAL A 57 -44.30 14.56 -14.28
CA VAL A 57 -45.23 14.03 -13.29
C VAL A 57 -46.65 14.51 -13.59
N LYS A 58 -47.61 13.58 -13.64
CA LYS A 58 -49.02 13.84 -13.96
C LYS A 58 -49.94 13.81 -12.76
N ASP A 59 -49.56 13.09 -11.72
CA ASP A 59 -50.36 12.92 -10.51
C ASP A 59 -49.50 12.69 -9.26
N ALA A 60 -50.15 12.68 -8.09
CA ALA A 60 -49.48 12.50 -6.80
C ALA A 60 -48.83 11.13 -6.63
N GLN A 61 -49.31 10.10 -7.34
CA GLN A 61 -48.75 8.75 -7.26
C GLN A 61 -47.42 8.69 -8.03
N GLU A 62 -47.36 9.30 -9.21
CA GLU A 62 -46.10 9.49 -9.96
C GLU A 62 -45.10 10.35 -9.18
N LEU A 63 -45.55 11.37 -8.43
CA LEU A 63 -44.67 12.18 -7.57
C LEU A 63 -44.03 11.35 -6.44
N LEU A 64 -44.79 10.49 -5.78
CA LEU A 64 -44.28 9.60 -4.73
C LEU A 64 -43.29 8.58 -5.29
N ALA A 65 -43.58 8.03 -6.47
CA ALA A 65 -42.66 7.13 -7.18
C ALA A 65 -41.35 7.83 -7.53
N LEU A 66 -41.42 9.09 -8.00
CA LEU A 66 -40.23 9.90 -8.27
C LEU A 66 -39.43 10.13 -6.98
N GLN A 67 -40.06 10.52 -5.87
CA GLN A 67 -39.35 10.71 -4.60
C GLN A 67 -38.60 9.43 -4.16
N GLN A 68 -39.21 8.26 -4.32
CA GLN A 68 -38.56 6.99 -4.02
C GLN A 68 -37.36 6.73 -4.94
N SER A 69 -37.49 6.96 -6.25
CA SER A 69 -36.39 6.75 -7.20
C SER A 69 -35.21 7.69 -6.96
N LEU A 70 -35.44 8.88 -6.40
CA LEU A 70 -34.38 9.82 -6.02
C LEU A 70 -33.64 9.39 -4.75
N LEU A 71 -34.35 8.84 -3.78
CA LEU A 71 -33.79 8.47 -2.48
C LEU A 71 -33.08 7.10 -2.49
N GLN A 72 -33.59 6.15 -3.27
CA GLN A 72 -33.07 4.78 -3.34
C GLN A 72 -31.55 4.70 -3.63
N PRO A 73 -31.00 5.42 -4.64
CA PRO A 73 -29.57 5.33 -4.95
C PRO A 73 -28.67 6.15 -4.02
N LEU A 74 -29.22 6.97 -3.10
CA LEU A 74 -28.43 7.90 -2.32
C LEU A 74 -27.42 7.18 -1.41
N ALA A 75 -27.87 6.13 -0.72
CA ALA A 75 -27.01 5.32 0.14
C ALA A 75 -25.89 4.62 -0.66
N GLU A 76 -26.22 4.06 -1.83
CA GLU A 76 -25.26 3.39 -2.71
C GLU A 76 -24.21 4.38 -3.23
N LYS A 77 -24.61 5.58 -3.63
CA LYS A 77 -23.70 6.64 -4.09
C LYS A 77 -22.74 7.09 -2.99
N THR A 78 -23.25 7.31 -1.78
CA THR A 78 -22.40 7.66 -0.63
C THR A 78 -21.44 6.52 -0.28
N ALA A 79 -21.91 5.28 -0.28
CA ALA A 79 -21.07 4.12 -0.05
C ALA A 79 -19.96 4.00 -1.11
N ALA A 80 -20.30 4.16 -2.39
CA ALA A 80 -19.34 4.16 -3.49
C ALA A 80 -18.28 5.26 -3.33
N TYR A 81 -18.70 6.51 -3.09
CA TYR A 81 -17.76 7.62 -2.87
C TYR A 81 -16.82 7.35 -1.68
N SER A 82 -17.36 6.83 -0.56
CA SER A 82 -16.55 6.49 0.63
C SER A 82 -15.54 5.37 0.35
N ARG A 83 -15.95 4.36 -0.43
CA ARG A 83 -15.09 3.25 -0.84
C ARG A 83 -13.96 3.75 -1.74
N HIS A 84 -14.27 4.60 -2.72
CA HIS A 84 -13.27 5.17 -3.61
C HIS A 84 -12.26 6.04 -2.84
N LEU A 85 -12.72 6.87 -1.89
CA LEU A 85 -11.83 7.61 -1.01
C LEU A 85 -10.92 6.68 -0.20
N TYR A 86 -11.47 5.61 0.35
CA TYR A 86 -10.70 4.63 1.12
C TYR A 86 -9.67 3.91 0.25
N GLU A 87 -10.03 3.51 -0.97
CA GLU A 87 -9.12 2.90 -1.95
C GLU A 87 -7.98 3.85 -2.33
N ILE A 88 -8.26 5.14 -2.53
CA ILE A 88 -7.21 6.14 -2.78
C ILE A 88 -6.27 6.26 -1.57
N ALA A 89 -6.83 6.43 -0.37
CA ALA A 89 -6.03 6.58 0.85
C ALA A 89 -5.15 5.35 1.11
N THR A 90 -5.71 4.15 1.01
CA THR A 90 -4.98 2.89 1.23
C THR A 90 -3.94 2.64 0.14
N SER A 91 -4.24 2.95 -1.12
CA SER A 91 -3.26 2.89 -2.20
C SER A 91 -2.09 3.84 -1.95
N THR A 92 -2.35 5.08 -1.55
CA THR A 92 -1.30 6.06 -1.27
C THR A 92 -0.47 5.65 -0.05
N SER A 93 -1.09 5.32 1.08
CA SER A 93 -0.37 4.86 2.29
C SER A 93 0.38 3.54 2.09
N GLY A 94 -0.10 2.68 1.19
CA GLY A 94 0.60 1.46 0.79
C GLY A 94 1.99 1.74 0.19
N GLU A 95 2.14 2.80 -0.60
CA GLU A 95 3.43 3.18 -1.17
C GLU A 95 4.42 3.66 -0.09
N PHE A 96 3.94 4.36 0.94
CA PHE A 96 4.76 4.73 2.11
C PHE A 96 5.23 3.49 2.88
N THR A 97 4.33 2.52 3.05
CA THR A 97 4.66 1.25 3.74
C THR A 97 5.74 0.49 2.96
N LYS A 98 5.62 0.38 1.64
CA LYS A 98 6.64 -0.24 0.78
C LYS A 98 8.00 0.45 0.88
N ALA A 99 8.03 1.79 0.95
CA ALA A 99 9.29 2.51 1.13
C ALA A 99 9.97 2.17 2.47
N LEU A 100 9.19 2.04 3.56
CA LEU A 100 9.71 1.60 4.86
C LEU A 100 10.22 0.16 4.82
N GLU A 101 9.48 -0.75 4.17
CA GLU A 101 9.89 -2.14 4.00
C GLU A 101 11.19 -2.26 3.19
N SER A 102 11.34 -1.45 2.13
CA SER A 102 12.56 -1.37 1.34
C SER A 102 13.75 -0.91 2.19
N GLN A 103 13.56 0.14 3.00
CA GLN A 103 14.63 0.65 3.86
C GLN A 103 15.05 -0.37 4.95
N ALA A 104 14.08 -1.09 5.51
CA ALA A 104 14.33 -2.15 6.49
C ALA A 104 15.10 -3.33 5.86
N THR A 105 14.74 -3.71 4.64
CA THR A 105 15.42 -4.77 3.87
C THR A 105 16.86 -4.37 3.58
N GLU A 106 17.09 -3.15 3.09
CA GLU A 106 18.44 -2.63 2.81
C GLU A 106 19.31 -2.59 4.09
N ALA A 107 18.73 -2.19 5.23
CA ALA A 107 19.44 -2.20 6.51
C ALA A 107 19.83 -3.62 6.96
N GLN A 108 18.92 -4.59 6.76
CA GLN A 108 19.19 -6.00 7.04
C GLN A 108 20.33 -6.54 6.16
N GLU A 109 20.33 -6.22 4.86
CA GLU A 109 21.38 -6.63 3.92
C GLU A 109 22.74 -6.02 4.29
N LYS A 110 22.77 -4.72 4.60
CA LYS A 110 24.00 -4.05 5.08
C LYS A 110 24.53 -4.71 6.34
N PHE A 111 23.66 -5.03 7.30
CA PHE A 111 24.07 -5.71 8.54
C PHE A 111 24.60 -7.12 8.29
N ALA A 112 23.96 -7.89 7.39
CA ALA A 112 24.46 -9.20 6.99
C ALA A 112 25.85 -9.11 6.34
N GLY A 113 26.05 -8.15 5.43
CA GLY A 113 27.35 -7.92 4.79
C GLY A 113 28.46 -7.51 5.78
N LEU A 114 28.12 -6.77 6.84
CA LEU A 114 29.07 -6.45 7.91
C LEU A 114 29.47 -7.68 8.72
N ILE A 115 28.53 -8.58 9.02
CA ILE A 115 28.83 -9.86 9.69
C ILE A 115 29.72 -10.74 8.81
N ASP A 116 29.42 -10.86 7.52
CA ASP A 116 30.21 -11.65 6.58
C ASP A 116 31.63 -11.08 6.44
N SER A 117 31.76 -9.75 6.36
CA SER A 117 33.06 -9.08 6.32
C SER A 117 33.85 -9.28 7.61
N ALA A 118 33.20 -9.23 8.77
CA ALA A 118 33.84 -9.48 10.05
C ALA A 118 34.30 -10.95 10.19
N ALA A 119 33.50 -11.89 9.70
CA ALA A 119 33.84 -13.32 9.69
C ALA A 119 35.05 -13.63 8.79
N GLN A 120 35.13 -13.02 7.61
CA GLN A 120 36.27 -13.21 6.70
C GLN A 120 37.57 -12.58 7.19
N ASN A 121 37.49 -11.51 7.99
CA ASN A 121 38.65 -10.77 8.49
C ASN A 121 38.96 -11.05 9.98
N ALA A 122 38.36 -12.09 10.56
CA ALA A 122 38.48 -12.38 11.98
C ALA A 122 39.85 -13.03 12.32
N PRO A 123 40.63 -12.51 13.29
CA PRO A 123 41.87 -13.15 13.72
C PRO A 123 41.60 -14.51 14.39
N ALA A 124 42.55 -15.44 14.28
CA ALA A 124 42.43 -16.78 14.87
C ALA A 124 42.05 -16.71 16.36
N GLY A 125 41.00 -17.44 16.78
CA GLY A 125 40.46 -17.43 18.15
C GLY A 125 39.17 -16.63 18.38
N SER A 126 38.65 -15.95 17.34
CA SER A 126 37.40 -15.16 17.41
C SER A 126 36.14 -15.92 16.95
N GLU A 127 36.26 -17.22 16.70
CA GLU A 127 35.21 -18.07 16.10
C GLU A 127 33.93 -18.10 16.96
N SER A 128 34.03 -17.98 18.28
CA SER A 128 32.88 -17.97 19.19
C SER A 128 32.04 -16.68 19.11
N ALA A 129 32.67 -15.52 18.94
CA ALA A 129 32.00 -14.22 18.88
C ALA A 129 31.29 -14.00 17.53
N VAL A 130 31.91 -14.44 16.43
CA VAL A 130 31.30 -14.44 15.10
C VAL A 130 30.10 -15.40 15.05
N ALA A 131 30.23 -16.60 15.64
CA ALA A 131 29.15 -17.59 15.70
C ALA A 131 27.93 -17.11 16.49
N VAL A 132 28.10 -16.38 17.60
CA VAL A 132 26.99 -15.79 18.36
C VAL A 132 26.26 -14.71 17.56
N THR A 133 27.01 -13.85 16.85
CA THR A 133 26.43 -12.77 16.03
C THR A 133 25.67 -13.32 14.83
N MET A 134 26.20 -14.35 14.15
CA MET A 134 25.48 -15.06 13.08
C MET A 134 24.22 -15.77 13.60
N ARG A 135 24.27 -16.38 14.80
CA ARG A 135 23.09 -17.03 15.42
C ARG A 135 21.94 -16.07 15.69
N LEU A 136 22.22 -14.81 16.07
CA LEU A 136 21.18 -13.79 16.21
C LEU A 136 20.51 -13.44 14.87
N ASN A 137 21.26 -13.42 13.77
CA ASN A 137 20.72 -13.12 12.44
C ASN A 137 19.85 -14.28 11.89
N LEU A 138 20.13 -15.51 12.30
CA LEU A 138 19.37 -16.72 11.92
C LEU A 138 18.00 -16.83 12.60
N PHE A 139 17.82 -16.27 13.80
CA PHE A 139 16.56 -16.37 14.56
C PHE A 139 15.40 -15.54 13.99
N LYS A 140 15.68 -14.60 13.06
CA LYS A 140 14.69 -13.69 12.48
C LYS A 140 14.26 -14.07 11.05
N LYS A 141 14.91 -15.07 10.44
CA LYS A 141 14.55 -15.58 9.10
C LYS A 141 13.29 -16.44 9.25
N PRO A 142 12.14 -16.11 8.63
CA PRO A 142 10.99 -17.00 8.68
C PRO A 142 11.39 -18.35 8.07
N SER A 143 11.14 -19.43 8.81
CA SER A 143 11.42 -20.79 8.36
C SER A 143 10.57 -21.09 7.12
N ASN A 144 11.13 -20.91 5.93
CA ASN A 144 10.50 -21.30 4.69
C ASN A 144 10.70 -22.81 4.49
N LYS A 145 10.10 -23.62 5.37
CA LYS A 145 10.02 -25.07 5.21
C LYS A 145 8.90 -25.34 4.20
N PRO A 146 9.18 -25.93 3.02
CA PRO A 146 8.09 -26.32 2.12
C PRO A 146 7.14 -27.28 2.85
N PRO A 147 5.82 -27.19 2.62
CA PRO A 147 4.87 -28.09 3.25
C PRO A 147 5.26 -29.53 2.90
N MET A 148 5.46 -30.35 3.93
CA MET A 148 5.76 -31.77 3.73
C MET A 148 4.54 -32.41 3.08
N LEU A 149 4.68 -32.76 1.80
CA LEU A 149 3.70 -33.57 1.09
C LEU A 149 3.48 -34.87 1.89
N PRO A 150 2.23 -35.29 2.14
CA PRO A 150 1.97 -36.55 2.78
C PRO A 150 2.53 -37.68 1.92
N LYS A 151 3.28 -38.60 2.54
CA LYS A 151 3.77 -39.81 1.86
C LYS A 151 2.57 -40.59 1.31
N PRO A 152 2.64 -41.12 0.08
CA PRO A 152 1.57 -41.96 -0.44
C PRO A 152 1.44 -43.19 0.44
N THR A 153 0.27 -43.37 1.06
CA THR A 153 -0.16 -44.64 1.62
C THR A 153 -0.17 -45.66 0.50
N SER A 154 0.83 -46.55 0.49
CA SER A 154 0.81 -47.77 -0.28
C SER A 154 -0.38 -48.61 0.18
N LYS A 155 -1.47 -48.59 -0.60
CA LYS A 155 -2.45 -49.67 -0.55
C LYS A 155 -1.82 -50.89 -1.24
N GLN A 156 -1.46 -51.88 -0.44
CA GLN A 156 -1.71 -53.29 -0.73
C GLN A 156 -2.42 -53.88 0.48
#